data_AF-A0A3D5NNB0-F1
#
_entry.id   AF-A0A3D5NNB0-F1
#
_cell.length_a   1.000
_cell.length_b   1.000
_cell.length_c   1.000
_cell.angle_alpha   90.00
_cell.angle_beta   90.00
_cell.angle_gamma   90.00
#
_symmetry.space_group_name_H-M   'P 1'
#
loop_
_entity.id
_entity.type
_entity.pdbx_description
1 polymer ?
#
loop_
_entity_poly.entity_id
_entity_poly.type
_entity_poly.pdbx_seq_one_letter_code
_entity_poly.pdbx_strand_id
1 'polypeptide(L)'
;VDFKGNVVVIGDVHIGAEIFAEGNIVILGQLKGRAFAGTSGNEKAFVAAIKLTPSLLSIAGTFGRPAQSETNFPEVARLLDNNIYVEPYIPTKFEY
;
A
#
# COMPACT_ATOMS: atom_id res chain seq x y z
N VAL A 1 -10.81 -9.64 1.56
CA VAL A 1 -11.12 -8.95 2.85
C VAL A 1 -11.69 -7.60 2.50
N ASP A 2 -12.81 -7.21 3.11
CA ASP A 2 -13.46 -5.91 2.90
C ASP A 2 -13.78 -5.29 4.26
N PHE A 3 -13.32 -4.06 4.50
CA PHE A 3 -13.41 -3.41 5.80
C PHE A 3 -13.53 -1.88 5.70
N LYS A 4 -14.41 -1.30 6.53
CA LYS A 4 -14.70 0.15 6.53
C LYS A 4 -13.65 1.02 7.23
N GLY A 5 -12.57 0.43 7.72
CA GLY A 5 -11.54 1.13 8.47
C GLY A 5 -10.16 0.89 7.88
N ASN A 6 -9.16 0.87 8.75
CA ASN A 6 -7.81 0.47 8.38
C ASN A 6 -7.67 -1.06 8.47
N VAL A 7 -6.88 -1.65 7.58
CA VAL A 7 -6.55 -3.07 7.62
C VAL A 7 -5.07 -3.23 7.94
N VAL A 8 -4.77 -4.08 8.91
CA VAL A 8 -3.40 -4.54 9.19
C VAL A 8 -3.33 -6.03 8.88
N VAL A 9 -2.42 -6.41 8.01
CA VAL A 9 -2.09 -7.81 7.71
C VAL A 9 -0.76 -8.14 8.36
N ILE A 10 -0.72 -9.23 9.11
CA ILE A 10 0.50 -9.80 9.67
C ILE A 10 0.91 -10.96 8.79
N GLY A 11 2.00 -10.81 8.03
CA GLY A 11 2.46 -11.77 7.03
C GLY A 11 2.23 -11.30 5.59
N ASP A 12 2.37 -12.25 4.66
CA ASP A 12 2.37 -11.98 3.22
C ASP A 12 0.98 -11.99 2.60
N VAL A 13 0.80 -11.17 1.56
CA VAL A 13 -0.40 -11.13 0.73
C VAL A 13 -0.05 -11.68 -0.65
N HIS A 14 -0.35 -12.96 -0.88
CA HIS A 14 0.01 -13.66 -2.10
C HIS A 14 -0.86 -13.27 -3.31
N ILE A 15 -0.40 -13.67 -4.51
CA ILE A 15 -1.15 -13.53 -5.75
C ILE A 15 -2.51 -14.23 -5.61
N GLY A 16 -3.58 -13.57 -6.05
CA GLY A 16 -4.96 -14.03 -5.89
C GLY A 16 -5.68 -13.48 -4.65
N ALA A 17 -4.94 -12.98 -3.66
CA ALA A 17 -5.56 -12.28 -2.53
C ALA A 17 -5.97 -10.85 -2.90
N GLU A 18 -7.08 -10.40 -2.30
CA GLU A 18 -7.61 -9.04 -2.44
C GLU A 18 -7.97 -8.44 -1.09
N ILE A 19 -7.51 -7.21 -0.88
CA ILE A 19 -7.78 -6.43 0.34
C ILE A 19 -8.44 -5.12 -0.08
N PHE A 20 -9.61 -4.86 0.47
CA PHE A 20 -10.36 -3.61 0.31
C PHE A 20 -10.47 -2.92 1.68
N ALA A 21 -10.09 -1.65 1.74
CA ALA A 21 -10.15 -0.84 2.94
C ALA A 21 -10.62 0.58 2.59
N GLU A 22 -11.59 1.12 3.33
CA GLU A 22 -11.96 2.55 3.23
C GLU A 22 -10.86 3.46 3.81
N GLY A 23 -10.02 2.92 4.70
CA GLY A 23 -8.85 3.59 5.26
C GLY A 23 -7.52 3.10 4.67
N ASN A 24 -6.52 3.01 5.53
CA ASN A 24 -5.16 2.59 5.18
C ASN A 24 -5.02 1.06 5.18
N ILE A 25 -4.04 0.58 4.41
CA ILE A 25 -3.62 -0.83 4.43
C ILE A 25 -2.17 -0.88 4.87
N VAL A 26 -1.88 -1.68 5.91
CA VAL A 26 -0.51 -1.94 6.37
C VAL A 26 -0.27 -3.44 6.33
N ILE A 27 0.78 -3.86 5.64
CA ILE A 27 1.15 -5.27 5.48
C ILE A 27 2.52 -5.45 6.11
N LEU A 28 2.57 -6.16 7.24
CA LEU A 28 3.82 -6.55 7.89
C LEU A 28 4.38 -7.80 7.20
N GLY A 29 4.71 -7.65 5.92
CA GLY A 29 5.13 -8.69 5.00
C GLY A 29 5.21 -8.17 3.56
N GLN A 30 5.23 -9.09 2.59
CA GLN A 30 5.26 -8.76 1.16
C GLN A 30 3.85 -8.69 0.55
N LEU A 31 3.56 -7.61 -0.18
CA LEU A 31 2.37 -7.51 -1.01
C LEU A 31 2.68 -8.01 -2.43
N LYS A 32 2.12 -9.16 -2.83
CA LYS A 32 2.13 -9.71 -4.20
C LYS A 32 0.75 -9.67 -4.86
N GLY A 33 -0.31 -9.72 -4.06
CA GLY A 33 -1.70 -9.68 -4.50
C GLY A 33 -2.20 -8.28 -4.87
N ARG A 34 -3.48 -8.02 -4.60
CA ARG A 34 -4.15 -6.76 -4.87
C ARG A 34 -4.55 -6.04 -3.59
N ALA A 35 -4.34 -4.72 -3.55
CA ALA A 35 -4.73 -3.88 -2.42
C ALA A 35 -5.46 -2.62 -2.91
N PHE A 36 -6.62 -2.34 -2.32
CA PHE A 36 -7.48 -1.20 -2.62
C PHE A 36 -7.69 -0.42 -1.33
N ALA A 37 -6.95 0.66 -1.15
CA ALA A 37 -7.07 1.55 0.00
C ALA A 37 -7.91 2.78 -0.36
N GLY A 38 -8.50 3.41 0.64
CA GLY A 38 -9.35 4.59 0.43
C GLY A 38 -10.55 4.31 -0.47
N THR A 39 -11.16 3.13 -0.41
CA THR A 39 -12.28 2.74 -1.31
C THR A 39 -13.50 3.65 -1.23
N SER A 40 -13.63 4.45 -0.16
CA SER A 40 -14.64 5.49 0.00
C SER A 40 -14.30 6.83 -0.70
N GLY A 41 -13.19 6.90 -1.44
CA GLY A 41 -12.66 8.13 -2.05
C GLY A 41 -11.66 8.87 -1.17
N ASN A 42 -11.12 8.24 -0.14
CA ASN A 42 -10.14 8.86 0.75
C ASN A 42 -8.75 8.94 0.08
N GLU A 43 -8.46 10.07 -0.55
CA GLU A 43 -7.18 10.36 -1.22
C GLU A 43 -5.97 10.40 -0.25
N LYS A 44 -6.21 10.57 1.06
CA LYS A 44 -5.16 10.55 2.08
C LYS A 44 -4.81 9.15 2.54
N ALA A 45 -5.51 8.11 2.06
CA ALA A 45 -5.19 6.74 2.38
C ALA A 45 -3.83 6.33 1.80
N PHE A 46 -3.18 5.37 2.44
CA PHE A 46 -1.93 4.81 1.96
C PHE A 46 -1.91 3.28 2.06
N VAL A 47 -1.00 2.68 1.31
CA VAL A 47 -0.66 1.26 1.43
C VAL A 47 0.81 1.15 1.82
N ALA A 48 1.11 0.50 2.93
CA ALA A 48 2.47 0.24 3.37
C ALA A 48 2.74 -1.28 3.39
N ALA A 49 3.93 -1.69 2.96
CA ALA A 49 4.37 -3.07 3.08
C ALA A 49 5.88 -3.14 3.35
N ILE A 50 6.38 -4.26 3.88
CA ILE A 50 7.84 -4.49 3.94
C ILE A 50 8.43 -4.54 2.52
N LYS A 51 7.66 -5.11 1.57
CA LYS A 51 8.01 -5.09 0.15
C LYS A 51 6.75 -4.93 -0.70
N LEU A 52 6.69 -3.89 -1.53
CA LEU A 52 5.57 -3.60 -2.43
C LEU A 52 5.84 -4.17 -3.82
N THR A 53 5.33 -5.37 -4.07
CA THR A 53 5.31 -6.01 -5.40
C THR A 53 3.89 -6.35 -5.87
N PRO A 54 2.90 -5.43 -5.71
CA PRO A 54 1.50 -5.76 -5.98
C PRO A 54 1.28 -6.09 -7.45
N SER A 55 0.39 -7.05 -7.72
CA SER A 55 -0.15 -7.24 -9.07
C SER A 55 -1.00 -6.04 -9.50
N LEU A 56 -1.67 -5.39 -8.55
CA LEU A 56 -2.44 -4.16 -8.72
C LEU A 56 -2.59 -3.45 -7.37
N LEU A 57 -2.50 -2.13 -7.38
CA LEU A 57 -2.75 -1.31 -6.21
C LEU A 57 -3.70 -0.17 -6.58
N SER A 58 -4.60 0.19 -5.68
CA SER A 58 -5.46 1.37 -5.83
C SER A 58 -5.52 2.19 -4.56
N ILE A 59 -5.54 3.51 -4.71
CA ILE A 59 -5.79 4.48 -3.65
C ILE A 59 -6.85 5.44 -4.17
N ALA A 60 -7.99 5.53 -3.46
CA ALA A 60 -9.11 6.40 -3.84
C ALA A 60 -9.58 6.23 -5.30
N GLY A 61 -9.61 4.98 -5.79
CA GLY A 61 -10.03 4.67 -7.15
C GLY A 61 -8.99 4.95 -8.24
N THR A 62 -7.85 5.58 -7.90
CA THR A 62 -6.70 5.68 -8.81
C THR A 62 -5.94 4.36 -8.78
N PHE A 63 -5.59 3.83 -9.95
CA PHE A 63 -4.85 2.57 -10.08
C PHE A 63 -3.37 2.82 -10.34
N GLY A 64 -2.54 2.00 -9.72
CA GLY A 64 -1.09 2.06 -9.86
C GLY A 64 -0.49 0.66 -9.90
N ARG A 65 0.53 0.51 -10.73
CA ARG A 65 1.42 -0.64 -10.72
C ARG A 65 2.83 -0.13 -10.44
N PRO A 66 3.20 0.04 -9.17
CA PRO A 66 4.51 0.57 -8.84
C PRO A 66 5.61 -0.33 -9.40
N ALA A 67 6.67 0.30 -9.90
CA ALA A 67 7.86 -0.42 -10.33
C ALA A 67 8.48 -1.14 -9.12
N GLN A 68 9.03 -2.32 -9.36
CA GLN A 68 9.81 -3.01 -8.33
C GLN A 68 11.02 -2.16 -7.97
N SER A 69 11.18 -1.83 -6.69
CA SER A 69 12.38 -1.21 -6.17
C SER A 69 13.25 -2.27 -5.48
N GLU A 70 14.57 -2.17 -5.63
CA GLU A 70 15.55 -3.04 -4.99
C GLU A 70 16.00 -2.46 -3.63
N THR A 71 15.05 -1.97 -2.84
CA THR A 71 15.30 -1.42 -1.50
C THR A 71 15.15 -2.49 -0.43
N ASN A 72 15.96 -2.40 0.63
CA ASN A 72 15.82 -3.22 1.85
C ASN A 72 14.93 -2.57 2.91
N PHE A 73 14.31 -1.43 2.60
CA PHE A 73 13.44 -0.71 3.53
C PHE A 73 11.96 -0.98 3.20
N PRO A 74 11.06 -0.97 4.20
CA PRO A 74 9.63 -0.95 3.94
C PRO A 74 9.25 0.19 3.01
N GLU A 75 8.16 0.04 2.27
CA GLU A 75 7.73 1.00 1.26
C GLU A 75 6.32 1.48 1.56
N VAL A 76 6.04 2.74 1.20
CA VAL A 76 4.71 3.35 1.34
C VAL A 76 4.27 3.90 0.00
N ALA A 77 3.12 3.43 -0.48
CA ALA A 77 2.41 3.96 -1.63
C ALA A 77 1.40 5.02 -1.18
N ARG A 78 1.41 6.20 -1.82
CA ARG A 78 0.49 7.32 -1.57
C ARG A 78 0.01 7.93 -2.87
N LEU A 79 -1.18 8.53 -2.84
CA LEU A 79 -1.71 9.33 -3.94
C LEU A 79 -1.21 10.78 -3.81
N LEU A 80 -0.58 11.30 -4.87
CA LEU A 80 -0.20 12.71 -5.02
C LEU A 80 -0.48 13.12 -6.47
N ASP A 81 -1.15 14.25 -6.69
CA ASP A 81 -1.45 14.77 -8.03
C ASP A 81 -2.02 13.71 -8.99
N ASN A 82 -3.00 12.93 -8.51
CA ASN A 82 -3.63 11.81 -9.22
C ASN A 82 -2.68 10.68 -9.67
N ASN A 83 -1.48 10.61 -9.10
CA ASN A 83 -0.51 9.56 -9.36
C ASN A 83 -0.13 8.85 -8.08
N ILE A 84 0.11 7.54 -8.17
CA ILE A 84 0.59 6.76 -7.04
C ILE A 84 2.12 6.80 -7.01
N TYR A 85 2.66 7.37 -5.93
CA TYR A 85 4.08 7.41 -5.66
C TYR A 85 4.43 6.39 -4.59
N VAL A 86 5.55 5.70 -4.78
CA VAL A 86 6.11 4.77 -3.80
C VAL A 86 7.43 5.32 -3.32
N GLU A 87 7.56 5.44 -2.00
CA GLU A 87 8.78 5.88 -1.34
C GLU A 87 9.23 4.84 -0.29
N PRO A 88 10.55 4.64 -0.13
CA PRO A 88 11.06 3.87 0.99
C PRO A 88 10.82 4.59 2.31
N TYR A 89 10.50 3.83 3.34
CA TYR A 89 10.40 4.28 4.72
C TYR A 89 11.76 4.08 5.40
N ILE A 90 12.62 5.08 5.25
CA ILE A 90 13.97 5.08 5.84
C ILE A 90 13.93 5.35 7.36
N PRO A 91 14.82 4.73 8.16
CA PRO A 91 14.87 4.93 9.62
C PRO A 91 15.08 6.39 10.03
N THR A 92 15.81 7.16 9.23
CA THR A 92 16.13 8.58 9.47
C THR A 92 15.01 9.53 9.09
N LYS A 93 13.84 9.05 8.65
CA LYS A 93 12.71 9.89 8.22
C LYS A 93 12.16 10.79 9.35
N PHE A 94 12.47 10.48 10.61
CA PHE A 94 12.03 11.23 11.79
C PHE A 94 13.19 11.58 12.75
N GLU A 95 14.45 11.56 12.28
CA GLU A 95 15.51 12.17 13.08
C GLU A 95 15.30 13.70 13.07
N TYR A 96 14.92 14.23 14.23
CA TYR A 96 14.74 15.66 14.52
C TYR A 96 16.07 16.32 14.87
#